data_AF-A0A7Y7LVQ3-F1
#
_entry.id   AF-A0A7Y7LVQ3-F1
#
_cell.length_a   1.000
_cell.length_b   1.000
_cell.length_c   1.000
_cell.angle_alpha   90.00
_cell.angle_beta   90.00
_cell.angle_gamma   90.00
#
_symmetry.space_group_name_H-M   'P 1'
#
loop_
_entity.id
_entity.type
_entity.pdbx_description
1 polymer ?
#
loop_
_entity_poly.entity_id
_entity_poly.type
_entity_poly.pdbx_seq_one_letter_code
_entity_poly.pdbx_strand_id
1 'polypeptide(L)'
;MYQPHFSQKLTEMFRAKPYQGALPESAEFIFVGLDANYAADIESSPVFPRVLEYHDDGVAFWRRHKVHHPFLLADYRGDGQRYHRNFALTGFEPKDACRVSFVELLQIPTVGRSQLVLEDLDPAHLERLNALIQRGARRNVFLADKVVRLMRVSGHFHWLPKPIANQVLPRLHQVGETTIYQHLHFSNYGAFQARMTLEASAIARMRAD
;
A
#
# COMPACT_ATOMS: atom_id res chain seq x y z
N MET A 1 17.06 -6.51 -6.99
CA MET A 1 17.66 -5.17 -6.90
C MET A 1 16.58 -4.12 -7.10
N TYR A 2 16.62 -3.06 -6.32
CA TYR A 2 15.78 -1.87 -6.49
C TYR A 2 16.67 -0.66 -6.81
N GLN A 3 16.04 0.43 -7.25
CA GLN A 3 16.71 1.71 -7.47
C GLN A 3 16.03 2.78 -6.62
N PRO A 4 16.72 3.40 -5.65
CA PRO A 4 16.19 4.57 -4.97
C PRO A 4 15.82 5.66 -5.96
N HIS A 5 14.76 6.39 -5.68
CA HIS A 5 14.41 7.55 -6.51
C HIS A 5 15.45 8.66 -6.39
N PHE A 6 15.76 9.31 -7.52
CA PHE A 6 16.73 10.41 -7.57
C PHE A 6 16.20 11.75 -7.04
N SER A 7 14.92 11.80 -6.67
CA SER A 7 14.24 13.03 -6.27
C SER A 7 14.55 13.28 -4.81
N GLN A 8 15.41 14.26 -4.53
CA GLN A 8 15.71 14.63 -3.15
C GLN A 8 14.44 14.98 -2.38
N LYS A 9 13.51 15.69 -3.06
CA LYS A 9 12.24 16.08 -2.46
C LYS A 9 11.40 14.88 -2.04
N LEU A 10 11.21 13.89 -2.92
CA LEU A 10 10.47 12.67 -2.57
C LEU A 10 11.19 11.88 -1.47
N THR A 11 12.51 11.76 -1.54
CA THR A 11 13.28 11.04 -0.52
C THR A 11 13.14 11.69 0.87
N GLU A 12 13.19 13.01 0.96
CA GLU A 12 12.97 13.75 2.22
C GLU A 12 11.57 13.53 2.78
N MET A 13 10.56 13.56 1.91
CA MET A 13 9.16 13.35 2.30
C MET A 13 8.92 11.94 2.85
N PHE A 14 9.47 10.92 2.19
CA PHE A 14 9.36 9.53 2.68
C PHE A 14 10.18 9.30 3.95
N ARG A 15 11.33 9.95 4.10
CA ARG A 15 12.12 9.89 5.35
C ARG A 15 11.32 10.46 6.53
N ALA A 16 10.60 11.56 6.33
CA ALA A 16 9.77 12.17 7.37
C ALA A 16 8.46 11.40 7.60
N LYS A 17 7.88 10.84 6.54
CA LYS A 17 6.56 10.22 6.53
C LYS A 17 6.57 9.00 5.60
N PRO A 18 6.99 7.81 6.08
CA PRO A 18 7.19 6.61 5.26
C PRO A 18 5.88 5.85 4.96
N TYR A 19 4.81 6.59 4.68
CA TYR A 19 3.48 6.06 4.39
C TYR A 19 2.70 7.07 3.57
N GLN A 20 1.63 6.59 2.92
CA GLN A 20 0.73 7.42 2.12
C GLN A 20 -0.71 7.26 2.61
N GLY A 21 -1.56 8.27 2.41
CA GLY A 21 -2.92 8.30 2.95
C GLY A 21 -2.96 8.71 4.43
N ALA A 22 -3.82 8.06 5.22
CA ALA A 22 -3.97 8.35 6.66
C ALA A 22 -2.79 7.84 7.50
N LEU A 23 -2.66 8.37 8.71
CA LEU A 23 -1.69 7.90 9.71
C LEU A 23 -1.94 6.40 10.03
N PRO A 24 -0.96 5.49 9.85
CA PRO A 24 -1.17 4.05 9.98
C PRO A 24 -1.68 3.64 11.36
N GLU A 25 -1.26 4.32 12.42
CA GLU A 25 -1.62 4.02 13.81
C GLU A 25 -3.12 4.21 14.09
N SER A 26 -3.76 5.13 13.35
CA SER A 26 -5.21 5.42 13.44
C SER A 26 -6.04 4.81 12.32
N ALA A 27 -5.39 4.24 11.29
CA ALA A 27 -6.08 3.69 10.13
C ALA A 27 -6.70 2.32 10.45
N GLU A 28 -7.88 2.09 9.88
CA GLU A 28 -8.62 0.83 9.99
C GLU A 28 -8.27 -0.13 8.84
N PHE A 29 -7.91 0.38 7.67
CA PHE A 29 -7.52 -0.41 6.51
C PHE A 29 -6.08 -0.08 6.14
N ILE A 30 -5.18 -1.05 6.31
CA ILE A 30 -3.76 -0.88 6.06
C ILE A 30 -3.37 -1.80 4.90
N PHE A 31 -2.90 -1.21 3.81
CA PHE A 31 -2.37 -1.93 2.66
C PHE A 31 -0.86 -1.92 2.74
N VAL A 32 -0.24 -3.11 2.84
CA VAL A 32 1.21 -3.24 2.88
C VAL A 32 1.71 -3.65 1.50
N GLY A 33 2.50 -2.78 0.87
CA GLY A 33 3.17 -3.07 -0.38
C GLY A 33 4.67 -3.35 -0.21
N LEU A 34 5.36 -3.44 -1.33
CA LEU A 34 6.81 -3.64 -1.36
C LEU A 34 7.54 -2.30 -1.24
N ASP A 35 7.17 -1.34 -2.09
CA ASP A 35 7.81 -0.05 -2.28
C ASP A 35 6.88 0.94 -2.98
N ALA A 36 7.06 2.23 -2.71
CA ALA A 36 6.35 3.30 -3.41
C ALA A 36 7.13 3.70 -4.67
N ASN A 37 6.61 3.30 -5.83
CA ASN A 37 7.29 3.49 -7.10
C ASN A 37 6.80 4.73 -7.86
N TYR A 38 7.76 5.52 -8.37
CA TYR A 38 7.50 6.70 -9.20
C TYR A 38 8.29 6.64 -10.50
N ALA A 39 7.81 7.35 -11.52
CA ALA A 39 8.55 7.53 -12.77
C ALA A 39 9.84 8.33 -12.52
N ALA A 40 10.94 7.97 -13.16
CA ALA A 40 12.25 8.61 -12.96
C ALA A 40 12.22 10.13 -13.14
N ASP A 41 11.39 10.60 -14.07
CA ASP A 41 11.19 11.99 -14.47
C ASP A 41 9.98 12.65 -13.81
N ILE A 42 9.43 12.05 -12.74
CA ILE A 42 8.19 12.53 -12.10
C ILE A 42 8.27 14.00 -11.70
N GLU A 43 9.43 14.53 -11.31
CA GLU A 43 9.60 15.94 -10.94
C GLU A 43 9.27 16.91 -12.08
N SER A 44 9.57 16.51 -13.31
CA SER A 44 9.29 17.27 -14.53
C SER A 44 7.84 17.12 -14.99
N SER A 45 7.09 16.19 -14.40
CA SER A 45 5.70 15.93 -14.76
C SER A 45 4.77 17.00 -14.19
N PRO A 46 3.74 17.43 -14.96
CA PRO A 46 2.70 18.34 -14.45
C PRO A 46 1.97 17.82 -13.18
N VAL A 47 1.99 16.50 -12.95
CA VAL A 47 1.37 15.90 -11.75
C VAL A 47 2.21 16.09 -10.49
N PHE A 48 3.49 16.45 -10.59
CA PHE A 48 4.40 16.45 -9.44
C PHE A 48 3.91 17.29 -8.25
N PRO A 49 3.38 18.51 -8.44
CA PRO A 49 2.81 19.28 -7.33
C PRO A 49 1.67 18.54 -6.61
N ARG A 50 0.91 17.72 -7.34
CA ARG A 50 -0.17 16.88 -6.77
C ARG A 50 0.37 15.67 -6.02
N VAL A 51 1.53 15.13 -6.42
CA VAL A 51 2.26 14.11 -5.66
C VAL A 51 2.73 14.68 -4.33
N LEU A 52 3.31 15.89 -4.34
CA LEU A 52 3.73 16.58 -3.12
C LEU A 52 2.54 16.89 -2.21
N GLU A 53 1.44 17.42 -2.76
CA GLU A 53 0.18 17.67 -2.02
C GLU A 53 -0.35 16.39 -1.37
N TYR A 54 -0.37 15.28 -2.12
CA TYR A 54 -0.85 13.99 -1.64
C TYR A 54 0.02 13.39 -0.53
N HIS A 55 1.34 13.51 -0.62
CA HIS A 55 2.22 12.96 0.40
C HIS A 55 2.18 13.79 1.68
N ASP A 56 2.06 15.11 1.57
CA ASP A 56 1.89 16.03 2.70
C ASP A 56 0.61 15.69 3.49
N ASP A 57 -0.56 15.66 2.82
CA ASP A 57 -1.84 15.24 3.41
C ASP A 57 -2.72 14.47 2.42
N GLY A 58 -2.57 13.14 2.42
CA GLY A 58 -3.33 12.25 1.55
C GLY A 58 -4.82 12.23 1.84
N VAL A 59 -5.23 12.52 3.07
CA VAL A 59 -6.64 12.57 3.47
C VAL A 59 -7.30 13.82 2.89
N ALA A 60 -6.67 14.98 3.06
CA ALA A 60 -7.15 16.23 2.48
C ALA A 60 -7.13 16.18 0.94
N PHE A 61 -6.07 15.61 0.36
CA PHE A 61 -5.97 15.39 -1.08
C PHE A 61 -7.18 14.58 -1.60
N TRP A 62 -7.44 13.42 -1.00
CA TRP A 62 -8.53 12.55 -1.46
C TRP A 62 -9.90 13.23 -1.32
N ARG A 63 -10.12 13.94 -0.21
CA ARG A 63 -11.34 14.73 0.02
C ARG A 63 -11.55 15.83 -1.01
N ARG A 64 -10.49 16.52 -1.40
CA ARG A 64 -10.49 17.62 -2.36
C ARG A 64 -10.70 17.12 -3.80
N HIS A 65 -9.88 16.18 -4.24
CA HIS A 65 -9.81 15.75 -5.64
C HIS A 65 -10.73 14.58 -5.98
N LYS A 66 -11.42 14.01 -4.98
CA LYS A 66 -12.37 12.88 -5.12
C LYS A 66 -11.75 11.58 -5.65
N VAL A 67 -10.43 11.50 -5.69
CA VAL A 67 -9.63 10.31 -6.03
C VAL A 67 -8.56 10.09 -4.97
N HIS A 68 -8.20 8.84 -4.69
CA HIS A 68 -7.28 8.53 -3.58
C HIS A 68 -5.81 8.81 -3.89
N HIS A 69 -5.46 8.96 -5.17
CA HIS A 69 -4.07 9.14 -5.58
C HIS A 69 -3.96 10.10 -6.77
N PRO A 70 -2.91 10.92 -6.86
CA PRO A 70 -2.64 11.81 -8.01
C PRO A 70 -2.56 11.08 -9.34
N PHE A 71 -2.22 9.80 -9.34
CA PHE A 71 -2.17 9.00 -10.58
C PHE A 71 -3.55 8.73 -11.19
N LEU A 72 -4.64 9.08 -10.50
CA LEU A 72 -6.00 9.01 -11.07
C LEU A 72 -6.47 10.34 -11.64
N LEU A 73 -5.67 11.41 -11.56
CA LEU A 73 -6.02 12.70 -12.14
C LEU A 73 -5.99 12.63 -13.67
N ALA A 74 -6.84 13.45 -14.30
CA ALA A 74 -7.09 13.40 -15.74
C ALA A 74 -5.88 13.76 -16.61
N ASP A 75 -4.87 14.43 -16.05
CA ASP A 75 -3.62 14.84 -16.69
C ASP A 75 -2.48 13.84 -16.53
N TYR A 76 -2.62 12.82 -15.67
CA TYR A 76 -1.59 11.81 -15.49
C TYR A 76 -1.69 10.67 -16.51
N ARG A 77 -0.55 10.31 -17.12
CA ARG A 77 -0.45 9.24 -18.14
C ARG A 77 0.64 8.20 -17.87
N GLY A 78 1.30 8.26 -16.72
CA GLY A 78 2.41 7.35 -16.38
C GLY A 78 2.00 6.00 -15.80
N ASP A 79 3.00 5.26 -15.33
CA ASP A 79 2.86 3.97 -14.65
C ASP A 79 2.12 4.10 -13.30
N GLY A 80 1.80 2.97 -12.65
CA GLY A 80 1.07 2.98 -11.38
C GLY A 80 -0.44 3.23 -11.50
N GLN A 81 -0.93 3.85 -12.59
CA GLN A 81 -2.37 4.06 -12.83
C GLN A 81 -3.22 2.79 -12.64
N ARG A 82 -2.73 1.66 -13.14
CA ARG A 82 -3.43 0.37 -13.03
C ARG A 82 -3.66 -0.04 -11.59
N TYR A 83 -2.64 0.09 -10.75
CA TYR A 83 -2.76 -0.19 -9.32
C TYR A 83 -3.90 0.62 -8.72
N HIS A 84 -3.90 1.94 -8.94
CA HIS A 84 -4.89 2.82 -8.33
C HIS A 84 -6.29 2.60 -8.92
N ARG A 85 -6.42 2.34 -10.23
CA ARG A 85 -7.73 2.00 -10.83
C ARG A 85 -8.32 0.74 -10.24
N ASN A 86 -7.50 -0.30 -10.04
CA ASN A 86 -7.94 -1.54 -9.42
C ASN A 86 -8.23 -1.37 -7.92
N PHE A 87 -7.42 -0.59 -7.20
CA PHE A 87 -7.72 -0.23 -5.81
C PHE A 87 -9.07 0.49 -5.70
N ALA A 88 -9.41 1.39 -6.62
CA ALA A 88 -10.68 2.11 -6.59
C ALA A 88 -11.91 1.17 -6.67
N LEU A 89 -11.76 -0.05 -7.19
CA LEU A 89 -12.82 -1.06 -7.20
C LEU A 89 -13.20 -1.57 -5.80
N THR A 90 -12.36 -1.35 -4.79
CA THR A 90 -12.71 -1.59 -3.37
C THR A 90 -13.82 -0.67 -2.88
N GLY A 91 -14.14 0.38 -3.64
CA GLY A 91 -15.25 1.27 -3.40
C GLY A 91 -15.00 2.31 -2.32
N PHE A 92 -13.80 2.39 -1.71
CA PHE A 92 -13.47 3.47 -0.76
C PHE A 92 -13.71 4.84 -1.39
N GLU A 93 -14.31 5.72 -0.61
CA GLU A 93 -14.73 7.05 -1.01
C GLU A 93 -13.93 8.12 -0.24
N PRO A 94 -14.01 9.39 -0.66
CA PRO A 94 -13.42 10.51 0.07
C PRO A 94 -13.78 10.57 1.58
N LYS A 95 -14.96 10.08 1.97
CA LYS A 95 -15.37 10.01 3.39
C LYS A 95 -14.57 8.98 4.20
N ASP A 96 -14.03 7.96 3.53
CA ASP A 96 -13.22 6.89 4.12
C ASP A 96 -11.73 7.22 4.15
N ALA A 97 -11.31 8.35 3.57
CA ALA A 97 -9.89 8.68 3.39
C ALA A 97 -9.08 8.63 4.69
N CYS A 98 -9.69 8.98 5.84
CA CYS A 98 -9.03 8.91 7.15
C CYS A 98 -8.91 7.49 7.73
N ARG A 99 -9.57 6.49 7.12
CA ARG A 99 -9.54 5.08 7.53
C ARG A 99 -8.50 4.26 6.76
N VAL A 100 -7.95 4.78 5.66
CA VAL A 100 -7.10 4.02 4.72
C VAL A 100 -5.66 4.53 4.75
N SER A 101 -4.71 3.61 4.94
CA SER A 101 -3.28 3.88 4.90
C SER A 101 -2.54 2.89 3.99
N PHE A 102 -1.50 3.37 3.34
CA PHE A 102 -0.56 2.58 2.54
C PHE A 102 0.82 2.66 3.17
N VAL A 103 1.39 1.50 3.48
CA VAL A 103 2.73 1.38 4.05
C VAL A 103 3.53 0.39 3.22
N GLU A 104 4.83 0.56 3.16
CA GLU A 104 5.70 -0.24 2.30
C GLU A 104 6.75 -0.97 3.14
N LEU A 105 7.18 -2.17 2.71
CA LEU A 105 8.30 -2.86 3.36
C LEU A 105 9.62 -2.08 3.17
N LEU A 106 9.80 -1.45 2.01
CA LEU A 106 10.87 -0.50 1.76
C LEU A 106 10.34 0.93 1.95
N GLN A 107 10.83 1.61 2.98
CA GLN A 107 10.36 2.92 3.43
C GLN A 107 10.86 4.12 2.60
N ILE A 108 11.46 3.87 1.44
CA ILE A 108 12.00 4.90 0.54
C ILE A 108 11.36 4.78 -0.84
N PRO A 109 11.23 5.90 -1.59
CA PRO A 109 10.66 5.87 -2.92
C PRO A 109 11.65 5.25 -3.90
N THR A 110 11.12 4.57 -4.92
CA THR A 110 11.92 3.85 -5.91
C THR A 110 11.55 4.26 -7.34
N VAL A 111 12.37 3.83 -8.30
CA VAL A 111 12.13 3.95 -9.75
C VAL A 111 12.01 2.57 -10.38
N GLY A 112 11.02 2.39 -11.26
CA GLY A 112 10.83 1.17 -12.05
C GLY A 112 10.42 -0.06 -11.21
N ARG A 113 10.55 -1.27 -11.76
CA ARG A 113 10.13 -2.48 -11.04
C ARG A 113 11.20 -2.92 -10.04
N SER A 114 10.88 -2.89 -8.75
CA SER A 114 11.75 -3.42 -7.71
C SER A 114 11.69 -4.95 -7.60
N GLN A 115 12.85 -5.54 -7.37
CA GLN A 115 12.98 -6.93 -6.91
C GLN A 115 13.66 -6.92 -5.55
N LEU A 116 12.89 -6.65 -4.50
CA LEU A 116 13.43 -6.56 -3.15
C LEU A 116 13.94 -7.92 -2.66
N VAL A 117 15.10 -7.89 -2.02
CA VAL A 117 15.68 -8.99 -1.24
C VAL A 117 15.69 -8.61 0.25
N LEU A 118 16.10 -9.53 1.12
CA LEU A 118 16.07 -9.29 2.56
C LEU A 118 17.03 -8.16 2.97
N GLU A 119 18.20 -8.12 2.35
CA GLU A 119 19.28 -7.17 2.63
C GLU A 119 18.88 -5.72 2.30
N ASP A 120 17.83 -5.54 1.50
CA ASP A 120 17.30 -4.22 1.13
C ASP A 120 16.48 -3.58 2.27
N LEU A 121 16.03 -4.37 3.25
CA LEU A 121 15.06 -3.95 4.26
C LEU A 121 15.74 -3.43 5.52
N ASP A 122 15.19 -2.35 6.09
CA ASP A 122 15.62 -1.83 7.39
C ASP A 122 14.96 -2.60 8.54
N PRO A 123 15.72 -3.32 9.38
CA PRO A 123 15.18 -4.07 10.51
C PRO A 123 14.35 -3.21 11.48
N ALA A 124 14.75 -1.95 11.71
CA ALA A 124 14.02 -1.06 12.62
C ALA A 124 12.66 -0.67 12.04
N HIS A 125 12.56 -0.54 10.71
CA HIS A 125 11.29 -0.32 10.03
C HIS A 125 10.38 -1.54 10.08
N LEU A 126 10.94 -2.73 9.86
CA LEU A 126 10.18 -3.98 9.96
C LEU A 126 9.62 -4.20 11.38
N GLU A 127 10.39 -3.89 12.43
CA GLU A 127 9.88 -3.96 13.80
C GLU A 127 8.74 -2.97 14.07
N ARG A 128 8.80 -1.75 13.54
CA ARG A 128 7.69 -0.80 13.65
C ARG A 128 6.43 -1.32 12.97
N LEU A 129 6.55 -1.86 11.76
CA LEU A 129 5.42 -2.48 11.04
C LEU A 129 4.86 -3.69 11.80
N ASN A 130 5.74 -4.52 12.37
CA ASN A 130 5.35 -5.66 13.18
C ASN A 130 4.56 -5.23 14.43
N ALA A 131 5.07 -4.24 15.17
CA ALA A 131 4.40 -3.69 16.33
C ALA A 131 3.04 -3.05 15.98
N LEU A 132 2.97 -2.33 14.86
CA LEU A 132 1.73 -1.75 14.34
C LEU A 132 0.66 -2.84 14.15
N ILE A 133 1.00 -3.95 13.48
CA ILE A 133 0.06 -5.05 13.20
C ILE A 133 -0.32 -5.80 14.49
N GLN A 134 0.69 -6.19 15.30
CA GLN A 134 0.50 -7.02 16.49
C GLN A 134 -0.14 -6.30 17.69
N ARG A 135 -0.25 -4.96 17.67
CA ARG A 135 -0.98 -4.21 18.70
C ARG A 135 -2.44 -4.67 18.88
N GLY A 136 -3.01 -5.31 17.87
CA GLY A 136 -4.34 -5.93 17.95
C GLY A 136 -5.52 -4.97 18.00
N ALA A 137 -5.36 -3.73 17.52
CA ALA A 137 -6.46 -2.78 17.41
C ALA A 137 -7.44 -3.20 16.30
N ARG A 138 -8.64 -2.61 16.29
CA ARG A 138 -9.64 -2.83 15.24
C ARG A 138 -9.14 -2.36 13.88
N ARG A 139 -8.59 -3.28 13.07
CA ARG A 139 -8.08 -3.01 11.73
C ARG A 139 -8.02 -4.23 10.83
N ASN A 140 -8.02 -3.99 9.53
CA ASN A 140 -7.84 -4.94 8.45
C ASN A 140 -6.52 -4.65 7.75
N VAL A 141 -5.60 -5.63 7.75
CA VAL A 141 -4.29 -5.52 7.11
C VAL A 141 -4.26 -6.38 5.86
N PHE A 142 -3.88 -5.81 4.72
CA PHE A 142 -3.87 -6.50 3.43
C PHE A 142 -2.43 -6.68 2.93
N LEU A 143 -2.06 -7.94 2.71
CA LEU A 143 -0.72 -8.33 2.26
C LEU A 143 -0.78 -9.06 0.92
N ALA A 144 0.02 -8.63 -0.07
CA ALA A 144 0.21 -9.40 -1.29
C ALA A 144 1.13 -10.62 -1.06
N ASP A 145 1.03 -11.67 -1.89
CA ASP A 145 1.83 -12.90 -1.76
C ASP A 145 3.35 -12.63 -1.62
N LYS A 146 3.89 -11.72 -2.43
CA LYS A 146 5.31 -11.31 -2.36
C LYS A 146 5.66 -10.64 -1.02
N VAL A 147 4.78 -9.79 -0.50
CA VAL A 147 4.94 -9.11 0.79
C VAL A 147 4.95 -10.14 1.91
N VAL A 148 3.99 -11.06 1.93
CA VAL A 148 3.93 -12.16 2.91
C VAL A 148 5.21 -13.00 2.89
N ARG A 149 5.71 -13.37 1.70
CA ARG A 149 6.95 -14.15 1.59
C ARG A 149 8.13 -13.40 2.17
N LEU A 150 8.28 -12.12 1.82
CA LEU A 150 9.41 -11.31 2.25
C LEU A 150 9.38 -11.02 3.76
N MET A 151 8.21 -10.68 4.31
CA MET A 151 8.00 -10.55 5.76
C MET A 151 8.37 -11.83 6.52
N ARG A 152 8.08 -13.01 5.97
CA ARG A 152 8.38 -14.28 6.65
C ARG A 152 9.86 -14.61 6.64
N VAL A 153 10.54 -14.42 5.51
CA VAL A 153 11.98 -14.71 5.41
C VAL A 153 12.83 -13.70 6.16
N SER A 154 12.30 -12.50 6.48
CA SER A 154 13.03 -11.52 7.28
C SER A 154 13.18 -11.87 8.74
N GLY A 155 12.43 -12.86 9.25
CA GLY A 155 12.46 -13.25 10.67
C GLY A 155 11.65 -12.32 11.59
N HIS A 156 11.34 -11.09 11.20
CA HIS A 156 10.57 -10.16 12.05
C HIS A 156 9.09 -10.56 12.23
N PHE A 157 8.56 -11.41 11.36
CA PHE A 157 7.14 -11.78 11.33
C PHE A 157 6.92 -13.29 11.48
N HIS A 158 7.52 -13.90 12.51
CA HIS A 158 7.44 -15.35 12.77
C HIS A 158 6.01 -15.90 12.93
N TRP A 159 5.06 -15.05 13.36
CA TRP A 159 3.65 -15.39 13.52
C TRP A 159 2.89 -15.49 12.18
N LEU A 160 3.44 -14.95 11.09
CA LEU A 160 2.74 -14.87 9.80
C LEU A 160 2.81 -16.22 9.05
N PRO A 161 1.65 -16.84 8.72
CA PRO A 161 1.64 -18.12 8.02
C PRO A 161 1.97 -17.97 6.53
N LYS A 162 2.19 -19.10 5.85
CA LYS A 162 2.41 -19.14 4.40
C LYS A 162 1.19 -18.58 3.65
N PRO A 163 1.41 -17.98 2.46
CA PRO A 163 0.32 -17.58 1.57
C PRO A 163 -0.64 -18.75 1.24
N ILE A 164 -1.93 -18.44 1.16
CA ILE A 164 -3.00 -19.37 0.82
C ILE A 164 -3.36 -19.18 -0.67
N ALA A 165 -3.27 -20.26 -1.44
CA ALA A 165 -3.60 -20.26 -2.86
C ALA A 165 -5.13 -20.43 -3.10
N ASN A 166 -5.60 -19.99 -4.26
CA ASN A 166 -6.94 -20.28 -4.80
C ASN A 166 -8.15 -19.91 -3.91
N GLN A 167 -7.99 -18.96 -3.00
CA GLN A 167 -9.09 -18.41 -2.19
C GLN A 167 -9.26 -16.92 -2.45
N VAL A 168 -10.49 -16.42 -2.32
CA VAL A 168 -10.79 -14.99 -2.42
C VAL A 168 -10.54 -14.37 -1.06
N LEU A 169 -9.58 -13.43 -0.99
CA LEU A 169 -9.25 -12.65 0.20
C LEU A 169 -9.12 -13.49 1.49
N PRO A 170 -8.31 -14.57 1.50
CA PRO A 170 -8.25 -15.45 2.66
C PRO A 170 -7.66 -14.73 3.86
N ARG A 171 -8.22 -14.98 5.05
CA ARG A 171 -7.65 -14.56 6.33
C ARG A 171 -6.41 -15.40 6.61
N LEU A 172 -5.25 -14.75 6.69
CA LEU A 172 -3.99 -15.38 7.07
C LEU A 172 -3.91 -15.56 8.58
N HIS A 173 -4.19 -14.51 9.33
CA HIS A 173 -4.01 -14.51 10.78
C HIS A 173 -4.93 -13.47 11.44
N GLN A 174 -5.06 -13.56 12.76
CA GLN A 174 -5.79 -12.59 13.57
C GLN A 174 -5.06 -12.40 14.90
N VAL A 175 -4.85 -11.16 15.30
CA VAL A 175 -4.24 -10.79 16.57
C VAL A 175 -5.17 -9.77 17.23
N GLY A 176 -5.82 -10.12 18.34
CA GLY A 176 -6.88 -9.29 18.90
C GLY A 176 -7.97 -8.99 17.86
N GLU A 177 -8.25 -7.70 17.64
CA GLU A 177 -9.18 -7.23 16.60
C GLU A 177 -8.50 -6.91 15.26
N THR A 178 -7.17 -7.03 15.16
CA THR A 178 -6.46 -6.92 13.88
C THR A 178 -6.68 -8.20 13.08
N THR A 179 -7.29 -8.10 11.90
CA THR A 179 -7.39 -9.21 10.94
C THR A 179 -6.44 -9.01 9.77
N ILE A 180 -5.66 -10.04 9.45
CA ILE A 180 -4.67 -10.03 8.37
C ILE A 180 -5.20 -10.86 7.21
N TYR A 181 -5.34 -10.23 6.04
CA TYR A 181 -5.82 -10.83 4.81
C TYR A 181 -4.70 -10.90 3.77
N GLN A 182 -4.74 -11.95 2.96
CA GLN A 182 -3.99 -11.99 1.72
C GLN A 182 -4.84 -11.44 0.58
N HIS A 183 -4.27 -10.58 -0.26
CA HIS A 183 -4.90 -10.14 -1.50
C HIS A 183 -3.97 -10.29 -2.70
N LEU A 184 -4.51 -10.20 -3.90
CA LEU A 184 -3.77 -10.02 -5.13
C LEU A 184 -3.30 -8.56 -5.23
N HIS A 185 -2.03 -8.38 -5.57
CA HIS A 185 -1.47 -7.06 -5.81
C HIS A 185 -2.30 -6.31 -6.87
N PHE A 186 -2.68 -5.05 -6.60
CA PHE A 186 -3.60 -4.30 -7.47
C PHE A 186 -3.02 -3.98 -8.85
N SER A 187 -1.71 -4.14 -9.09
CA SER A 187 -1.13 -4.05 -10.44
C SER A 187 -1.33 -5.31 -11.31
N ASN A 188 -1.87 -6.41 -10.77
CA ASN A 188 -2.17 -7.60 -11.56
C ASN A 188 -3.20 -7.31 -12.66
N TYR A 189 -3.28 -8.18 -13.68
CA TYR A 189 -4.21 -8.05 -14.80
C TYR A 189 -4.40 -9.39 -15.53
N GLY A 190 -5.25 -9.40 -16.57
CA GLY A 190 -5.48 -10.58 -17.40
C GLY A 190 -6.19 -11.68 -16.61
N ALA A 191 -5.58 -12.87 -16.53
CA ALA A 191 -6.15 -14.04 -15.86
C ALA A 191 -6.52 -13.80 -14.37
N PHE A 192 -5.92 -12.78 -13.73
CA PHE A 192 -6.19 -12.44 -12.34
C PHE A 192 -7.34 -11.44 -12.14
N GLN A 193 -7.88 -10.85 -13.21
CA GLN A 193 -8.86 -9.75 -13.11
C GLN A 193 -10.13 -10.16 -12.38
N ALA A 194 -10.70 -11.33 -12.70
CA ALA A 194 -11.93 -11.81 -12.06
C ALA A 194 -11.76 -11.97 -10.55
N ARG A 195 -10.63 -12.56 -10.11
CA ARG A 195 -10.34 -12.72 -8.68
C ARG A 195 -10.11 -11.37 -8.00
N MET A 196 -9.40 -10.43 -8.62
CA MET A 196 -9.23 -9.08 -8.05
C MET A 196 -10.56 -8.37 -7.85
N THR A 197 -11.51 -8.48 -8.79
CA THR A 197 -12.84 -7.90 -8.63
C THR A 197 -13.60 -8.51 -7.44
N LEU A 198 -13.48 -9.84 -7.24
CA LEU A 198 -14.08 -10.53 -6.10
C LEU A 198 -13.44 -10.10 -4.76
N GLU A 199 -12.12 -9.97 -4.73
CA GLU A 199 -11.39 -9.48 -3.54
C GLU A 199 -11.74 -8.03 -3.23
N ALA A 200 -11.79 -7.16 -4.24
CA ALA A 200 -12.20 -5.76 -4.07
C ALA A 200 -13.63 -5.65 -3.53
N SER A 201 -14.55 -6.48 -4.03
CA SER A 201 -15.93 -6.56 -3.53
C SER A 201 -16.00 -7.06 -2.08
N ALA A 202 -15.10 -7.97 -1.68
CA ALA A 202 -15.01 -8.44 -0.31
C ALA A 202 -14.47 -7.36 0.64
N ILE A 203 -13.45 -6.60 0.22
CA ILE A 203 -12.95 -5.44 0.96
C ILE A 203 -14.05 -4.37 1.08
N ALA A 204 -14.81 -4.11 0.02
CA ALA A 204 -15.89 -3.12 0.01
C ALA A 204 -16.96 -3.38 1.08
N ARG A 205 -17.26 -4.66 1.36
CA ARG A 205 -18.24 -5.05 2.40
C ARG A 205 -17.74 -4.73 3.80
N MET A 206 -16.44 -4.84 4.06
CA MET A 206 -15.83 -4.55 5.37
C MET A 206 -15.93 -3.08 5.76
N ARG A 207 -16.15 -2.18 4.80
CA ARG A 207 -16.31 -0.75 5.06
C ARG A 207 -17.62 -0.41 5.79
N ALA A 208 -18.65 -1.22 5.60
CA ALA A 208 -20.01 -0.99 6.09
C ALA A 208 -20.21 -1.42 7.57
N ASP A 209 -19.24 -2.13 8.14
CA ASP A 209 -19.21 -2.61 9.52
C ASP A 209 -18.45 -1.64 10.45
#